data_AF-A0A662HRY1-F1
#
_entry.id   AF-A0A662HRY1-F1
#
_cell.length_a   1.000
_cell.length_b   1.000
_cell.length_c   1.000
_cell.angle_alpha   90.00
_cell.angle_beta   90.00
_cell.angle_gamma   90.00
#
_symmetry.space_group_name_H-M   'P 1'
#
loop_
_entity.id
_entity.type
_entity.pdbx_description
1 polymer ?
#
loop_
_entity_poly.entity_id
_entity_poly.type
_entity_poly.pdbx_seq_one_letter_code
_entity_poly.pdbx_strand_id
1 'polypeptide(L)'
;MDAKTISTVAVFGALWGVINFTLSPYIFRLTHLPIFCDVVGFLTIFSALWLTRKLGTGTLTGISATIVTLALRPAAFYFFGFTAASIVVDLLVYAIGHERFYGKKSPIYVIAVGTVAAAVAGLIIGQFFMNFKVFTQVLTWTALHAVGGLIGSIIAIPVIKGLEARLKEKA
;
A
#
# COMPACT_ATOMS: atom_id res chain seq x y z
N MET A 1 -7.69 20.67 -1.32
CA MET A 1 -6.42 19.88 -1.35
C MET A 1 -5.33 20.80 -1.88
N ASP A 2 -4.15 20.83 -1.26
CA ASP A 2 -3.07 21.76 -1.68
C ASP A 2 -2.12 21.13 -2.71
N ALA A 3 -1.30 21.96 -3.35
CA ALA A 3 -0.35 21.52 -4.38
C ALA A 3 0.61 20.44 -3.87
N LYS A 4 1.11 20.56 -2.63
CA LYS A 4 1.99 19.55 -2.02
C LYS A 4 1.31 18.18 -1.94
N THR A 5 0.05 18.12 -1.52
CA THR A 5 -0.70 16.87 -1.41
C THR A 5 -0.93 16.26 -2.79
N ILE A 6 -1.33 17.07 -3.78
CA ILE A 6 -1.55 16.62 -5.16
C ILE A 6 -0.26 16.04 -5.74
N SER A 7 0.86 16.76 -5.62
CA SER A 7 2.16 16.27 -6.11
C SER A 7 2.60 15.00 -5.40
N THR A 8 2.39 14.89 -4.09
CA THR A 8 2.72 13.68 -3.32
C THR A 8 1.92 12.48 -3.81
N VAL A 9 0.60 12.63 -3.93
CA VAL A 9 -0.30 11.58 -4.46
C VAL A 9 0.13 11.15 -5.86
N ALA A 10 0.41 12.10 -6.76
CA ALA A 10 0.79 11.80 -8.13
C ALA A 10 2.11 11.03 -8.20
N VAL A 11 3.14 11.48 -7.46
CA VAL A 11 4.46 10.86 -7.45
C VAL A 11 4.42 9.46 -6.85
N PHE A 12 3.85 9.30 -5.66
CA PHE A 12 3.80 8.00 -4.99
C PHE A 12 2.82 7.03 -5.67
N GLY A 13 1.70 7.53 -6.21
CA GLY A 13 0.76 6.73 -7.00
C GLY A 13 1.38 6.23 -8.30
N ALA A 14 2.10 7.09 -9.04
CA ALA A 14 2.83 6.70 -10.23
C ALA A 14 3.96 5.72 -9.90
N LEU A 15 4.74 5.97 -8.84
CA LEU A 15 5.80 5.08 -8.39
C LEU A 15 5.25 3.67 -8.09
N TRP A 16 4.13 3.61 -7.37
CA TRP A 16 3.46 2.34 -7.08
C TRP A 16 2.99 1.64 -8.35
N GLY A 17 2.22 2.34 -9.20
CA GLY A 17 1.66 1.76 -10.42
C GLY A 17 2.73 1.29 -11.40
N VAL A 18 3.76 2.10 -11.65
CA VAL A 18 4.84 1.77 -12.59
C VAL A 18 5.67 0.60 -12.09
N ILE A 19 6.07 0.58 -10.81
CA ILE A 19 6.83 -0.55 -10.26
C ILE A 19 5.98 -1.83 -10.29
N ASN A 20 4.70 -1.76 -9.92
CA ASN A 20 3.83 -2.92 -9.96
C ASN A 20 3.45 -3.39 -11.36
N PHE A 21 3.50 -2.51 -12.35
CA PHE A 21 3.38 -2.89 -13.75
C PHE A 21 4.65 -3.57 -14.26
N THR A 22 5.82 -3.03 -13.91
CA THR A 22 7.11 -3.45 -14.48
C THR A 22 7.74 -4.64 -13.78
N LEU A 23 7.76 -4.72 -12.46
CA LEU A 23 8.55 -5.72 -11.71
C LEU A 23 7.68 -6.81 -11.08
N SER A 24 6.53 -6.44 -10.50
CA SER A 24 5.68 -7.39 -9.77
C SER A 24 5.22 -8.59 -10.60
N PRO A 25 4.90 -8.49 -11.90
CA PRO A 25 4.55 -9.67 -12.70
C PRO A 25 5.70 -10.66 -12.84
N TYR A 26 6.95 -10.19 -12.95
CA TYR A 26 8.12 -11.07 -13.04
C TYR A 26 8.38 -11.77 -11.71
N ILE A 27 8.38 -11.01 -10.60
CA ILE A 27 8.58 -11.58 -9.27
C ILE A 27 7.46 -12.57 -8.92
N PHE A 28 6.22 -12.26 -9.29
CA PHE A 28 5.09 -13.17 -9.12
C PHE A 28 5.25 -14.46 -9.94
N ARG A 29 5.67 -14.38 -11.21
CA ARG A 29 5.92 -15.59 -12.03
C ARG A 29 7.05 -16.47 -11.46
N LEU A 30 8.06 -15.87 -10.85
CA LEU A 30 9.19 -16.59 -10.26
C LEU A 30 8.83 -17.26 -8.92
N THR A 31 8.08 -16.56 -8.07
CA THR A 31 7.84 -16.99 -6.68
C THR A 31 6.45 -17.54 -6.44
N HIS A 32 5.48 -17.17 -7.29
CA HIS A 32 4.05 -17.37 -7.09
C HIS A 32 3.50 -16.69 -5.82
N LEU A 33 4.19 -15.65 -5.32
CA LEU A 33 3.82 -14.93 -4.09
C LEU A 33 3.47 -13.46 -4.37
N PRO A 34 2.39 -12.91 -3.77
CA PRO A 34 2.00 -11.52 -3.94
C PRO A 34 2.82 -10.52 -3.10
N ILE A 35 3.79 -10.99 -2.32
CA ILE A 35 4.50 -10.18 -1.31
C ILE A 35 5.10 -8.89 -1.86
N PHE A 36 5.71 -8.95 -3.05
CA PHE A 36 6.39 -7.77 -3.60
C PHE A 36 5.42 -6.65 -3.97
N CYS A 37 4.23 -6.95 -4.48
CA CYS A 37 3.27 -5.90 -4.80
C CYS A 37 2.70 -5.21 -3.55
N ASP A 38 2.58 -5.95 -2.43
CA ASP A 38 2.25 -5.36 -1.13
C ASP A 38 3.38 -4.46 -0.63
N VAL A 39 4.63 -4.93 -0.68
CA VAL A 39 5.79 -4.15 -0.23
C VAL A 39 5.85 -2.79 -0.91
N VAL A 40 5.70 -2.75 -2.24
CA VAL A 40 5.69 -1.51 -3.01
C VAL A 40 4.49 -0.63 -2.63
N GLY A 41 3.31 -1.21 -2.47
CA GLY A 41 2.10 -0.47 -2.12
C GLY A 41 2.16 0.17 -0.74
N PHE A 42 2.56 -0.58 0.28
CA PHE A 42 2.63 -0.04 1.64
C PHE A 42 3.79 0.92 1.83
N LEU A 43 4.93 0.67 1.17
CA LEU A 43 6.03 1.64 1.16
C LEU A 43 5.60 2.99 0.61
N THR A 44 4.88 3.00 -0.51
CA THR A 44 4.43 4.22 -1.18
C THR A 44 3.32 4.93 -0.42
N ILE A 45 2.28 4.21 0.02
CA ILE A 45 1.18 4.79 0.80
C ILE A 45 1.67 5.39 2.11
N PHE A 46 2.46 4.66 2.91
CA PHE A 46 2.90 5.16 4.21
C PHE A 46 3.86 6.35 4.06
N SER A 47 4.72 6.35 3.05
CA SER A 47 5.57 7.51 2.76
C SER A 47 4.74 8.73 2.35
N ALA A 48 3.73 8.55 1.50
CA ALA A 48 2.82 9.62 1.09
C ALA A 48 2.04 10.21 2.28
N LEU A 49 1.43 9.34 3.10
CA LEU A 49 0.70 9.74 4.29
C LEU A 49 1.58 10.42 5.33
N TRP A 50 2.82 9.95 5.50
CA TRP A 50 3.79 10.60 6.38
C TRP A 50 4.15 12.01 5.88
N LEU A 51 4.28 12.21 4.56
CA LEU A 51 4.68 13.51 4.02
C LEU A 51 3.57 14.57 4.08
N THR A 52 2.31 14.16 3.94
CA THR A 52 1.16 15.08 3.91
C THR A 52 0.45 15.23 5.25
N ARG A 53 0.41 14.16 6.07
CA ARG A 53 -0.39 14.09 7.32
C ARG A 53 -1.86 14.45 7.12
N LYS A 54 -2.45 14.08 5.98
CA LYS A 54 -3.85 14.38 5.63
C LYS A 54 -4.64 13.13 5.28
N LEU A 55 -5.86 13.06 5.82
CA LEU A 55 -6.88 12.11 5.39
C LEU A 55 -7.12 12.21 3.88
N GLY A 56 -7.34 11.08 3.22
CA GLY A 56 -7.55 10.99 1.78
C GLY A 56 -6.26 10.78 0.98
N THR A 57 -5.08 11.03 1.58
CA THR A 57 -3.81 10.89 0.85
C THR A 57 -3.56 9.43 0.45
N GLY A 58 -3.77 8.47 1.36
CA GLY A 58 -3.58 7.06 1.06
C GLY A 58 -4.54 6.59 -0.02
N THR A 59 -5.82 6.93 0.12
CA THR A 59 -6.89 6.61 -0.85
C THR A 59 -6.57 7.16 -2.23
N LEU A 60 -6.22 8.45 -2.33
CA LEU A 60 -5.92 9.08 -3.62
C LEU A 60 -4.64 8.52 -4.23
N THR A 61 -3.64 8.15 -3.42
CA THR A 61 -2.43 7.45 -3.89
C THR A 61 -2.80 6.09 -4.49
N GLY A 62 -3.68 5.33 -3.82
CA GLY A 62 -4.18 4.05 -4.34
C GLY A 62 -5.01 4.19 -5.61
N ILE A 63 -5.90 5.19 -5.69
CA ILE A 63 -6.64 5.51 -6.92
C ILE A 63 -5.67 5.86 -8.05
N SER A 64 -4.68 6.72 -7.79
CA SER A 64 -3.65 7.08 -8.77
C SER A 64 -2.88 5.86 -9.27
N ALA A 65 -2.42 5.00 -8.36
CA ALA A 65 -1.73 3.77 -8.72
C ALA A 65 -2.61 2.81 -9.54
N THR A 66 -3.92 2.77 -9.24
CA THR A 66 -4.90 1.98 -9.98
C THR A 66 -5.09 2.50 -11.40
N ILE A 67 -5.26 3.82 -11.56
CA ILE A 67 -5.38 4.48 -12.87
C ILE A 67 -4.14 4.20 -13.70
N VAL A 68 -2.94 4.41 -13.14
CA VAL A 68 -1.67 4.14 -13.84
C VAL A 68 -1.56 2.68 -14.23
N THR A 69 -1.88 1.76 -13.32
CA THR A 69 -1.80 0.32 -13.60
C THR A 69 -2.77 -0.11 -14.69
N LEU A 70 -4.02 0.36 -14.66
CA LEU A 70 -5.02 0.02 -15.67
C LEU A 70 -4.73 0.68 -17.02
N ALA A 71 -4.14 1.88 -17.04
CA ALA A 71 -3.69 2.52 -18.28
C ALA A 71 -2.57 1.71 -18.95
N LEU A 72 -1.64 1.15 -18.17
CA LEU A 72 -0.53 0.34 -18.67
C LEU A 72 -0.93 -1.13 -18.93
N ARG A 73 -1.88 -1.66 -18.16
CA ARG A 73 -2.39 -3.03 -18.24
C ARG A 73 -3.90 -3.08 -17.95
N PRO A 74 -4.75 -2.87 -18.97
CA PRO A 74 -6.21 -2.76 -18.80
C PRO A 74 -6.90 -3.96 -18.13
N ALA A 75 -6.31 -5.15 -18.24
CA ALA A 75 -6.86 -6.37 -17.63
C ALA A 75 -6.47 -6.57 -16.15
N ALA A 76 -5.68 -5.67 -15.54
CA ALA A 76 -5.18 -5.81 -14.17
C ALA A 76 -6.22 -5.44 -13.10
N PHE A 77 -7.45 -5.96 -13.21
CA PHE A 77 -8.57 -5.60 -12.32
C PHE A 77 -8.38 -6.02 -10.86
N TYR A 78 -7.50 -6.99 -10.58
CA TYR A 78 -7.09 -7.34 -9.22
C TYR A 78 -6.55 -6.13 -8.44
N PHE A 79 -6.09 -5.07 -9.13
CA PHE A 79 -5.60 -3.86 -8.48
C PHE A 79 -6.67 -3.10 -7.70
N PHE A 80 -7.97 -3.35 -7.95
CA PHE A 80 -9.04 -2.80 -7.13
C PHE A 80 -9.00 -3.28 -5.67
N GLY A 81 -8.45 -4.46 -5.40
CA GLY A 81 -8.19 -4.91 -4.03
C GLY A 81 -7.17 -4.01 -3.31
N PHE A 82 -6.15 -3.55 -4.03
CA PHE A 82 -5.18 -2.57 -3.51
C PHE A 82 -5.80 -1.18 -3.33
N THR A 83 -6.71 -0.76 -4.20
CA THR A 83 -7.50 0.47 -3.99
C THR A 83 -8.29 0.39 -2.70
N ALA A 84 -9.00 -0.73 -2.47
CA ALA A 84 -9.75 -0.95 -1.23
C ALA A 84 -8.85 -0.93 0.01
N ALA A 85 -7.67 -1.57 -0.07
CA ALA A 85 -6.67 -1.52 1.00
C ALA A 85 -6.22 -0.09 1.31
N SER A 86 -6.04 0.75 0.29
CA SER A 86 -5.64 2.16 0.49
C SER A 86 -6.69 2.99 1.24
N ILE A 87 -7.98 2.69 1.03
CA ILE A 87 -9.09 3.28 1.78
C ILE A 87 -9.04 2.81 3.24
N VAL A 88 -8.84 1.51 3.46
CA VAL A 88 -8.69 0.94 4.81
C VAL A 88 -7.52 1.57 5.55
N VAL A 89 -6.37 1.77 4.90
CA VAL A 89 -5.23 2.47 5.50
C VAL A 89 -5.64 3.88 5.94
N ASP A 90 -6.25 4.67 5.08
CA ASP A 90 -6.67 6.04 5.42
C ASP A 90 -7.63 6.08 6.62
N LEU A 91 -8.63 5.20 6.63
CA LEU A 91 -9.61 5.12 7.72
C LEU A 91 -8.96 4.73 9.05
N LEU A 92 -8.09 3.72 9.04
CA LEU A 92 -7.40 3.26 10.25
C LEU A 92 -6.40 4.30 10.76
N VAL A 93 -5.62 4.94 9.87
CA VAL A 93 -4.68 6.00 10.24
C VAL A 93 -5.42 7.19 10.82
N TYR A 94 -6.57 7.56 10.25
CA TYR A 94 -7.43 8.62 10.78
C TYR A 94 -7.96 8.29 12.17
N ALA A 95 -8.47 7.07 12.37
CA ALA A 95 -8.97 6.62 13.67
C ALA A 95 -7.88 6.60 14.75
N ILE A 96 -6.65 6.25 14.39
CA ILE A 96 -5.49 6.27 15.30
C ILE A 96 -5.02 7.71 15.56
N GLY A 97 -5.09 8.57 14.54
CA GLY A 97 -4.55 9.92 14.50
C GLY A 97 -3.10 9.94 14.01
N HIS A 98 -2.78 10.84 13.07
CA HIS A 98 -1.47 10.93 12.42
C HIS A 98 -0.29 11.09 13.40
N GLU A 99 -0.46 11.87 14.47
CA GLU A 99 0.58 12.09 15.49
C GLU A 99 0.93 10.80 16.24
N ARG A 100 -0.07 9.97 16.57
CA ARG A 100 0.16 8.68 17.22
C ARG A 100 0.74 7.66 16.24
N PHE A 101 0.20 7.64 15.02
CA PHE A 101 0.59 6.71 13.98
C PHE A 101 2.07 6.83 13.57
N TYR A 102 2.62 8.04 13.57
CA TYR A 102 4.04 8.31 13.27
C TYR A 102 4.85 8.77 14.50
N GLY A 103 4.32 8.57 15.71
CA GLY A 103 4.99 8.91 16.96
C GLY A 103 5.88 7.77 17.51
N LYS A 104 6.16 7.78 18.83
CA LYS A 104 7.05 6.79 19.47
C LYS A 104 6.61 5.32 19.28
N LYS A 105 5.31 5.05 19.21
CA LYS A 105 4.74 3.71 18.97
C LYS A 105 4.48 3.42 17.49
N SER A 106 5.02 4.23 16.58
CA SER A 106 4.78 4.13 15.14
C SER A 106 4.99 2.72 14.57
N PRO A 107 6.04 1.96 14.93
CA PRO A 107 6.23 0.62 14.37
C PRO A 107 5.02 -0.30 14.57
N ILE A 108 4.38 -0.27 15.75
CA ILE A 108 3.24 -1.13 16.06
C ILE A 108 2.05 -0.76 15.18
N TYR A 109 1.73 0.52 15.06
CA TYR A 109 0.58 0.98 14.27
C TYR A 109 0.80 0.77 12.77
N VAL A 110 1.99 1.10 12.25
CA VAL A 110 2.32 0.93 10.82
C VAL A 110 2.24 -0.54 10.44
N ILE A 111 2.83 -1.43 11.25
CA ILE A 111 2.76 -2.89 11.02
C ILE A 111 1.32 -3.40 11.11
N ALA A 112 0.57 -3.04 12.15
CA ALA A 112 -0.80 -3.51 12.33
C ALA A 112 -1.71 -3.05 11.17
N VAL A 113 -1.66 -1.77 10.82
CA VAL A 113 -2.49 -1.21 9.74
C VAL A 113 -2.11 -1.81 8.39
N GLY A 114 -0.82 -1.93 8.08
CA GLY A 114 -0.40 -2.51 6.80
C GLY A 114 -0.77 -3.99 6.68
N THR A 115 -0.61 -4.76 7.75
CA THR A 115 -1.03 -6.18 7.79
C THR A 115 -2.53 -6.32 7.57
N VAL A 116 -3.35 -5.54 8.29
CA VAL A 116 -4.83 -5.59 8.18
C VAL A 116 -5.29 -5.13 6.79
N ALA A 117 -4.78 -4.01 6.29
CA ALA A 117 -5.16 -3.50 4.98
C ALA A 117 -4.75 -4.48 3.86
N ALA A 118 -3.58 -5.11 3.96
CA ALA A 118 -3.15 -6.10 2.99
C ALA A 118 -4.02 -7.36 3.04
N ALA A 119 -4.41 -7.81 4.24
CA ALA A 119 -5.36 -8.90 4.38
C ALA A 119 -6.69 -8.58 3.69
N VAL A 120 -7.21 -7.35 3.82
CA VAL A 120 -8.41 -6.91 3.08
C VAL A 120 -8.17 -6.97 1.56
N ALA A 121 -7.00 -6.51 1.09
CA ALA A 121 -6.62 -6.61 -0.32
C ALA A 121 -6.65 -8.07 -0.79
N GLY A 122 -5.99 -8.97 -0.06
CA GLY A 122 -5.89 -10.38 -0.38
C GLY A 122 -7.25 -11.09 -0.35
N LEU A 123 -8.14 -10.71 0.57
CA LEU A 123 -9.49 -11.25 0.62
C LEU A 123 -10.27 -10.87 -0.65
N ILE A 124 -10.25 -9.60 -1.03
CA ILE A 124 -10.92 -9.10 -2.24
C ILE A 124 -10.31 -9.73 -3.50
N ILE A 125 -8.97 -9.75 -3.59
CA ILE A 125 -8.26 -10.32 -4.74
C ILE A 125 -8.55 -11.80 -4.89
N GLY A 126 -8.41 -12.56 -3.80
CA GLY A 126 -8.64 -14.00 -3.77
C GLY A 126 -10.08 -14.36 -4.15
N GLN A 127 -11.06 -13.63 -3.61
CA GLN A 127 -12.48 -13.91 -3.82
C GLN A 127 -12.94 -13.61 -5.25
N PHE A 128 -12.50 -12.50 -5.84
CA PHE A 128 -13.08 -11.99 -7.08
C PHE A 128 -12.19 -12.19 -8.31
N PHE A 129 -10.88 -12.40 -8.14
CA PHE A 129 -9.93 -12.32 -9.26
C PHE A 129 -9.02 -13.54 -9.44
N MET A 130 -8.90 -14.43 -8.44
CA MET A 130 -7.97 -15.57 -8.49
C MET A 130 -8.59 -16.90 -8.96
N ASN A 131 -9.88 -16.93 -9.32
CA ASN A 131 -10.61 -18.13 -9.74
C ASN A 131 -10.44 -19.34 -8.77
N PHE A 132 -10.34 -19.06 -7.48
CA PHE A 132 -10.26 -20.09 -6.45
C PHE A 132 -11.59 -20.81 -6.29
N LYS A 133 -11.54 -22.13 -6.13
CA LYS A 133 -12.72 -22.99 -6.02
C LYS A 133 -13.08 -23.32 -4.58
N VAL A 134 -12.14 -23.14 -3.65
CA VAL A 134 -12.31 -23.49 -2.24
C VAL A 134 -11.92 -22.30 -1.38
N PHE A 135 -12.72 -22.03 -0.34
CA PHE A 135 -12.51 -20.90 0.55
C PHE A 135 -11.14 -20.91 1.24
N THR A 136 -10.57 -22.08 1.50
CA THR A 136 -9.21 -22.21 2.05
C THR A 136 -8.16 -21.57 1.16
N GLN A 137 -8.31 -21.60 -0.17
CA GLN A 137 -7.39 -20.92 -1.10
C GLN A 137 -7.49 -19.39 -0.97
N VAL A 138 -8.70 -18.86 -0.79
CA VAL A 138 -8.93 -17.43 -0.52
C VAL A 138 -8.27 -17.03 0.81
N LEU A 139 -8.40 -17.84 1.85
CA LEU A 139 -7.76 -17.60 3.15
C LEU A 139 -6.24 -17.68 3.05
N THR A 140 -5.68 -18.66 2.35
CA THR A 140 -4.23 -18.75 2.11
C THR A 140 -3.73 -17.52 1.37
N TRP A 141 -4.44 -17.08 0.33
CA TRP A 141 -4.08 -15.88 -0.44
C TRP A 141 -4.16 -14.60 0.40
N THR A 142 -5.20 -14.50 1.24
CA THR A 142 -5.36 -13.43 2.23
C THR A 142 -4.18 -13.39 3.20
N ALA A 143 -3.77 -14.55 3.72
CA ALA A 143 -2.63 -14.65 4.62
C ALA A 143 -1.30 -14.26 3.94
N LEU A 144 -1.10 -14.65 2.68
CA LEU A 144 0.09 -14.25 1.91
C LEU A 144 0.18 -12.73 1.72
N HIS A 145 -0.95 -12.08 1.40
CA HIS A 145 -0.99 -10.62 1.35
C HIS A 145 -0.78 -10.00 2.72
N ALA A 146 -1.35 -10.55 3.80
CA ALA A 146 -1.11 -10.06 5.15
C ALA A 146 0.39 -10.09 5.51
N VAL A 147 1.09 -11.16 5.14
CA VAL A 147 2.56 -11.26 5.26
C VAL A 147 3.26 -10.21 4.39
N GLY A 148 2.80 -10.00 3.16
CA GLY A 148 3.29 -8.92 2.29
C GLY A 148 3.15 -7.53 2.92
N GLY A 149 1.99 -7.25 3.52
CA GLY A 149 1.70 -6.02 4.26
C GLY A 149 2.59 -5.84 5.48
N LEU A 150 2.82 -6.91 6.26
CA LEU A 150 3.76 -6.94 7.38
C LEU A 150 5.17 -6.56 6.92
N ILE A 151 5.69 -7.23 5.89
CA ILE A 151 7.05 -6.98 5.37
C ILE A 151 7.15 -5.56 4.80
N GLY A 152 6.17 -5.14 4.00
CA GLY A 152 6.10 -3.78 3.43
C GLY A 152 6.10 -2.70 4.51
N SER A 153 5.35 -2.91 5.58
CA SER A 153 5.30 -2.01 6.74
C SER A 153 6.63 -1.93 7.48
N ILE A 154 7.29 -3.07 7.71
CA ILE A 154 8.61 -3.12 8.35
C ILE A 154 9.63 -2.34 7.52
N ILE A 155 9.61 -2.49 6.19
CA ILE A 155 10.50 -1.77 5.27
C ILE A 155 10.16 -0.27 5.20
N ALA A 156 8.88 0.10 5.28
CA ALA A 156 8.47 1.50 5.21
C ALA A 156 9.00 2.34 6.39
N ILE A 157 9.12 1.76 7.59
CA ILE A 157 9.59 2.47 8.79
C ILE A 157 10.97 3.11 8.62
N PRO A 158 12.05 2.38 8.25
CA PRO A 158 13.36 2.99 8.04
C PRO A 158 13.38 3.97 6.88
N VAL A 159 12.59 3.75 5.81
CA VAL A 159 12.49 4.71 4.70
C VAL A 159 11.90 6.02 5.18
N ILE A 160 10.80 5.98 5.94
CA ILE A 160 10.17 7.16 6.53
C ILE A 160 11.13 7.89 7.46
N LYS A 161 11.85 7.17 8.33
CA LYS A 161 12.86 7.78 9.22
C LYS A 161 14.00 8.43 8.43
N GLY A 162 14.43 7.80 7.33
CA GLY A 162 15.44 8.37 6.43
C GLY A 162 14.95 9.66 5.78
N LEU A 163 13.71 9.68 5.28
CA LEU A 163 13.07 10.88 4.74
C LEU A 163 12.95 11.98 5.81
N GLU A 164 12.57 11.60 7.03
CA GLU A 164 12.46 12.53 8.16
C GLU A 164 13.79 13.21 8.48
N ALA A 165 14.88 12.44 8.55
CA ALA A 165 16.21 12.98 8.81
C ALA A 165 16.64 13.99 7.73
N ARG A 166 16.34 13.72 6.45
CA ARG A 166 16.78 14.58 5.34
C ARG A 166 15.89 15.81 5.10
N LEU A 167 14.61 15.72 5.46
CA LEU A 167 13.66 16.81 5.25
C LEU A 167 13.54 17.73 6.46
N LYS A 168 13.75 17.22 7.69
CA LYS A 168 13.85 18.08 8.88
C LYS A 168 15.14 18.90 8.92
N GLU A 169 16.22 18.45 8.28
CA GLU A 169 17.43 19.28 8.07
C GLU A 169 17.17 20.52 7.19
N LYS A 170 16.01 20.60 6.52
CA LYS A 170 15.66 21.67 5.56
C LYS A 170 14.47 22.54 5.99
N ALA A 171 13.96 22.38 7.21
CA ALA A 171 12.86 23.17 7.77
C ALA A 171 13.34 23.96 8.99
#